data_AF-A0A957BRR2-F1
#
_entry.id   AF-A0A957BRR2-F1
#
_cell.length_a   1.000
_cell.length_b   1.000
_cell.length_c   1.000
_cell.angle_alpha   90.00
_cell.angle_beta   90.00
_cell.angle_gamma   90.00
#
_symmetry.space_group_name_H-M   'P 1'
#
loop_
_entity.id
_entity.type
_entity.pdbx_description
1 polymer ?
#
loop_
_entity_poly.entity_id
_entity_poly.type
_entity_poly.pdbx_seq_one_letter_code
_entity_poly.pdbx_strand_id
1 'polypeptide(L)'
;MLSNNSLKLAGSGLAMVAGMGMCLTAWAGNGSGGRDHQQDNERHGRHGDHGRHLGKNDPAVQLGPRPFFLLGSLEEGDLKDKLLQCQSGPFYQTDFSIGHRGGGTLQFPEHTAESHEAGARMGAGI
;
A
#
# COMPACT_ATOMS: atom_id res chain seq x y z
N MET A 1 12.50 53.88 -28.18
CA MET A 1 13.98 53.86 -28.24
C MET A 1 14.51 54.06 -26.82
N LEU A 2 15.21 53.03 -26.29
CA LEU A 2 16.14 53.01 -25.14
C LEU A 2 15.61 53.52 -23.77
N SER A 3 15.85 52.89 -22.62
CA SER A 3 17.06 52.20 -22.16
C SER A 3 16.75 51.34 -20.93
N ASN A 4 17.28 50.12 -20.91
CA ASN A 4 17.38 49.27 -19.73
C ASN A 4 18.55 49.74 -18.85
N ASN A 5 18.40 49.65 -17.52
CA ASN A 5 19.35 49.01 -16.58
C ASN A 5 19.22 49.59 -15.17
N SER A 6 18.94 48.72 -14.20
CA SER A 6 19.56 48.79 -12.88
C SER A 6 19.54 47.42 -12.24
N LEU A 7 20.67 46.72 -12.36
CA LEU A 7 21.09 45.65 -11.47
C LEU A 7 21.09 46.18 -10.02
N LYS A 8 20.55 45.40 -9.09
CA LYS A 8 21.11 45.33 -7.74
C LYS A 8 21.24 43.88 -7.30
N LEU A 9 22.50 43.54 -7.06
CA LEU A 9 23.09 42.33 -6.52
C LEU A 9 23.04 42.39 -4.98
N ALA A 10 23.25 41.23 -4.35
CA ALA A 10 23.48 40.96 -2.92
C ALA A 10 22.21 40.77 -2.05
N GLY A 11 22.13 39.77 -1.17
CA GLY A 11 23.17 38.91 -0.66
C GLY A 11 22.67 37.71 0.13
N SER A 12 23.65 36.88 0.43
CA SER A 12 23.69 35.59 1.11
C SER A 12 23.04 35.57 2.49
N GLY A 13 22.45 34.44 2.85
CA GLY A 13 21.96 34.15 4.20
C GLY A 13 21.85 32.65 4.44
N LEU A 14 22.99 31.96 4.38
CA LEU A 14 23.18 30.58 4.85
C LEU A 14 23.42 30.61 6.38
N ALA A 15 23.00 29.53 7.07
CA ALA A 15 23.21 29.19 8.48
C ALA A 15 22.19 29.83 9.46
N MET A 16 21.59 29.11 10.40
CA MET A 16 22.19 28.11 11.26
C MET A 16 21.24 26.93 11.59
N VAL A 17 21.80 25.73 11.47
CA VAL A 17 21.37 24.52 12.19
C VAL A 17 21.80 24.67 13.65
N ALA A 18 20.85 24.66 14.57
CA ALA A 18 21.12 24.42 15.99
C ALA A 18 19.86 23.83 16.64
N GLY A 19 19.89 22.54 16.94
CA GLY A 19 18.78 21.89 17.65
C GLY A 19 18.77 20.36 17.62
N MET A 20 19.92 19.69 17.44
CA MET A 20 20.02 18.25 17.65
C MET A 20 20.04 17.97 19.17
N GLY A 21 18.85 17.95 19.79
CA GLY A 21 18.65 17.46 21.14
C GLY A 21 18.67 15.93 21.16
N MET A 22 19.87 15.35 21.10
CA MET A 22 20.08 13.91 21.30
C MET A 22 19.88 13.58 22.78
N CYS A 23 18.64 13.34 23.20
CA CYS A 23 18.36 12.73 24.50
C CYS A 23 18.58 11.21 24.39
N LEU A 24 19.81 10.78 24.68
CA LEU A 24 20.14 9.37 24.85
C LEU A 24 19.33 8.80 26.02
N THR A 25 18.32 7.98 25.73
CA THR A 25 17.81 7.02 26.72
C THR A 25 18.33 5.65 26.34
N ALA A 26 19.39 5.24 27.04
CA ALA A 26 19.86 3.87 27.08
C ALA A 26 18.89 3.06 27.93
N TRP A 27 18.19 2.09 27.32
CA TRP A 27 17.59 0.98 28.06
C TRP A 27 18.23 -0.32 27.59
N ALA A 28 19.11 -0.84 28.45
CA ALA A 28 19.65 -2.19 28.39
C ALA A 28 18.73 -3.15 29.17
N GLY A 29 18.39 -4.29 28.57
CA GLY A 29 17.62 -5.35 29.23
C GLY A 29 17.53 -6.61 28.39
N ASN A 30 18.51 -7.48 28.53
CA ASN A 30 18.58 -8.85 28.01
C ASN A 30 18.12 -9.84 29.12
N GLY A 31 17.29 -10.83 28.79
CA GLY A 31 16.86 -11.91 29.70
C GLY A 31 15.72 -12.74 29.09
N SER A 32 15.97 -13.83 28.36
CA SER A 32 16.24 -15.21 28.84
C SER A 32 15.03 -15.95 29.42
N GLY A 33 14.49 -16.90 28.64
CA GLY A 33 14.17 -18.24 29.17
C GLY A 33 12.74 -18.53 29.64
N GLY A 34 11.97 -19.15 28.75
CA GLY A 34 11.31 -20.47 28.97
C GLY A 34 10.19 -20.60 30.00
N ARG A 35 9.01 -21.01 29.52
CA ARG A 35 8.38 -22.29 29.89
C ARG A 35 7.07 -22.49 29.14
N ASP A 36 7.06 -23.56 28.35
CA ASP A 36 5.95 -24.04 27.57
C ASP A 36 4.98 -24.76 28.52
N HIS A 37 3.80 -24.18 28.76
CA HIS A 37 2.69 -24.87 29.39
C HIS A 37 1.68 -25.25 28.29
N GLN A 38 1.81 -26.48 27.81
CA GLN A 38 0.78 -27.15 27.02
C GLN A 38 -0.46 -27.31 27.91
N GLN A 39 -1.52 -26.55 27.60
CA GLN A 39 -2.88 -26.77 28.09
C GLN A 39 -3.78 -27.00 26.88
N ASP A 40 -3.88 -28.26 26.51
CA ASP A 40 -4.91 -28.84 25.67
C ASP A 40 -6.25 -28.85 26.43
N ASN A 41 -6.95 -27.71 26.38
CA ASN A 41 -8.33 -27.60 26.85
C ASN A 41 -9.28 -27.62 25.64
N GLU A 42 -9.94 -28.76 25.48
CA GLU A 42 -11.06 -28.98 24.58
C GLU A 42 -12.16 -27.94 24.83
N ARG A 43 -12.33 -26.99 23.91
CA ARG A 43 -13.53 -26.17 23.80
C ARG A 43 -14.16 -26.36 22.43
N HIS A 44 -15.15 -27.25 22.40
CA HIS A 44 -16.22 -27.23 21.40
C HIS A 44 -17.04 -25.94 21.57
N GLY A 45 -16.55 -24.86 20.96
CA GLY A 45 -17.18 -23.55 20.88
C GLY A 45 -17.59 -23.26 19.44
N ARG A 46 -18.87 -22.97 19.25
CA ARG A 46 -19.49 -22.51 18.00
C ARG A 46 -18.86 -21.21 17.45
N HIS A 47 -19.05 -21.01 16.14
CA HIS A 47 -18.92 -19.78 15.35
C HIS A 47 -17.51 -19.22 15.16
N GLY A 48 -16.98 -19.35 13.92
CA GLY A 48 -15.79 -18.65 13.45
C GLY A 48 -16.15 -17.78 12.25
N ASP A 49 -16.59 -16.57 12.55
CA ASP A 49 -16.58 -15.41 11.65
C ASP A 49 -15.25 -15.33 10.88
N HIS A 50 -15.31 -15.50 9.54
CA HIS A 50 -14.16 -15.39 8.64
C HIS A 50 -13.79 -13.93 8.31
N GLY A 51 -14.21 -12.96 9.13
CA GLY A 51 -13.75 -11.59 9.06
C GLY A 51 -12.35 -11.45 9.68
N ARG A 52 -11.30 -11.92 8.98
CA ARG A 52 -9.93 -11.56 9.37
C ARG A 52 -9.83 -10.04 9.38
N HIS A 53 -9.55 -9.51 10.57
CA HIS A 53 -9.17 -8.11 10.77
C HIS A 53 -8.09 -7.75 9.74
N LEU A 54 -8.43 -6.80 8.86
CA LEU A 54 -7.48 -6.11 8.00
C LEU A 54 -6.32 -5.67 8.88
N GLY A 55 -5.22 -6.39 8.77
CA GLY A 55 -4.05 -6.12 9.56
C GLY A 55 -3.56 -4.75 9.11
N LYS A 56 -3.21 -3.88 10.05
CA LYS A 56 -2.56 -2.58 9.76
C LYS A 56 -1.21 -2.75 9.02
N ASN A 57 -0.81 -3.99 8.71
CA ASN A 57 0.40 -4.41 8.02
C ASN A 57 0.11 -5.09 6.66
N ASP A 58 -1.14 -5.13 6.20
CA ASP A 58 -1.44 -5.69 4.88
C ASP A 58 -0.77 -4.82 3.79
N PRO A 59 -0.10 -5.44 2.81
CA PRO A 59 0.62 -4.69 1.79
C PRO A 59 -0.36 -3.78 1.03
N ALA A 60 0.04 -2.53 0.82
CA ALA A 60 -0.77 -1.57 0.08
C ALA A 60 -1.08 -2.13 -1.32
N VAL A 61 -2.37 -2.35 -1.58
CA VAL A 61 -2.83 -2.92 -2.84
C VAL A 61 -2.72 -1.87 -3.95
N GLN A 62 -2.07 -2.25 -5.04
CA GLN A 62 -1.95 -1.45 -6.24
C GLN A 62 -2.74 -2.16 -7.33
N LEU A 63 -3.92 -1.65 -7.70
CA LEU A 63 -4.84 -2.28 -8.68
C LEU A 63 -4.26 -2.52 -10.09
N GLY A 64 -3.07 -2.02 -10.37
CA GLY A 64 -2.42 -2.15 -11.66
C GLY A 64 -3.08 -1.29 -12.75
N PRO A 65 -2.62 -1.46 -14.00
CA PRO A 65 -3.01 -0.57 -15.10
C PRO A 65 -4.43 -0.80 -15.63
N ARG A 66 -4.99 -2.00 -15.45
CA ARG A 66 -6.22 -2.43 -16.13
C ARG A 66 -7.45 -1.57 -15.82
N PRO A 67 -7.81 -1.31 -14.55
CA PRO A 67 -9.08 -0.65 -14.25
C PRO A 67 -9.11 0.78 -14.81
N PHE A 68 -7.99 1.50 -14.71
CA PHE A 68 -7.88 2.87 -15.21
C PHE A 68 -7.77 2.93 -16.74
N PHE A 69 -7.14 1.94 -17.38
CA PHE A 69 -7.16 1.81 -18.84
C PHE A 69 -8.58 1.63 -19.37
N LEU A 70 -9.38 0.78 -18.73
CA LEU A 70 -10.78 0.57 -19.10
C LEU A 70 -11.61 1.84 -18.88
N LEU A 71 -11.43 2.53 -17.75
CA LEU A 71 -12.08 3.82 -17.46
C LEU A 71 -11.81 4.90 -18.52
N GLY A 72 -10.57 4.96 -19.03
CA GLY A 72 -10.22 5.89 -20.11
C GLY A 72 -10.92 5.58 -21.43
N SER A 73 -11.30 4.33 -21.65
CA SER A 73 -11.94 3.84 -22.88
C SER A 73 -13.48 3.88 -22.82
N LEU A 74 -14.07 4.21 -21.67
CA LEU A 74 -15.51 4.43 -21.52
C LEU A 74 -15.92 5.79 -22.13
N GLU A 75 -17.08 5.78 -22.79
CA GLU A 75 -17.78 7.00 -23.21
C GLU A 75 -18.15 7.85 -21.99
N GLU A 76 -18.28 9.16 -22.21
CA GLU A 76 -18.66 10.11 -21.16
C GLU A 76 -20.11 9.86 -20.71
N GLY A 77 -20.33 9.85 -19.39
CA GLY A 77 -21.65 9.64 -18.80
C GLY A 77 -21.58 9.21 -17.35
N ASP A 78 -22.75 9.06 -16.73
CA ASP A 78 -22.91 8.81 -15.30
C ASP A 78 -22.11 7.60 -14.79
N LEU A 79 -21.98 6.55 -15.62
CA LEU A 79 -21.21 5.35 -15.28
C LEU A 79 -19.71 5.66 -15.13
N LYS A 80 -19.13 6.41 -16.07
CA LYS A 80 -17.71 6.79 -16.04
C LYS A 80 -17.42 7.64 -14.81
N ASP A 81 -18.28 8.62 -14.54
CA ASP A 81 -18.16 9.49 -13.37
C ASP A 81 -18.28 8.71 -12.07
N LYS A 82 -19.21 7.75 -12.01
CA LYS A 82 -19.40 6.94 -10.81
C LYS A 82 -18.20 6.05 -10.52
N LEU A 83 -17.58 5.47 -11.53
CA LEU A 83 -16.41 4.62 -11.36
C LEU A 83 -15.14 5.42 -11.07
N LEU A 84 -14.99 6.63 -11.63
CA LEU A 84 -13.88 7.54 -11.33
C LEU A 84 -13.84 7.94 -9.86
N GLN A 85 -15.00 8.08 -9.20
CA GLN A 85 -15.09 8.33 -7.75
C GLN A 85 -14.40 7.23 -6.92
N CYS A 86 -14.27 6.02 -7.45
CA CYS A 86 -13.62 4.91 -6.76
C CYS A 86 -12.10 4.90 -6.91
N GLN A 87 -11.48 5.82 -7.66
CA GLN A 87 -10.04 5.79 -7.97
C GLN A 87 -9.14 5.80 -6.73
N SER A 88 -9.53 6.52 -5.68
CA SER A 88 -8.81 6.62 -4.39
C SER A 88 -9.42 5.79 -3.27
N GLY A 89 -10.27 4.81 -3.63
CA GLY A 89 -10.95 3.95 -2.66
C GLY A 89 -9.97 3.12 -1.80
N PRO A 90 -10.42 2.65 -0.62
CA PRO A 90 -9.61 1.78 0.23
C PRO A 90 -9.55 0.36 -0.38
N PHE A 91 -8.52 0.09 -1.19
CA PHE A 91 -8.29 -1.24 -1.73
C PHE A 91 -7.47 -2.09 -0.76
N TYR A 92 -7.89 -3.33 -0.56
CA TYR A 92 -7.24 -4.29 0.32
C TYR A 92 -7.37 -5.70 -0.24
N GLN A 93 -6.44 -6.56 0.17
CA GLN A 93 -6.41 -7.96 -0.24
C GLN A 93 -7.49 -8.75 0.51
N THR A 94 -8.15 -9.68 -0.16
CA THR A 94 -9.07 -10.63 0.48
C THR A 94 -8.70 -12.05 0.11
N ASP A 95 -8.93 -12.97 1.05
CA ASP A 95 -8.58 -14.39 0.90
C ASP A 95 -9.31 -15.09 -0.25
N PHE A 96 -10.48 -14.58 -0.61
CA PHE A 96 -11.30 -15.18 -1.66
C PHE A 96 -11.08 -14.52 -3.03
N SER A 97 -10.15 -13.57 -3.14
CA SER A 97 -9.75 -12.96 -4.41
C SER A 97 -8.80 -13.91 -5.15
N ILE A 98 -9.34 -14.72 -6.07
CA ILE A 98 -8.56 -15.75 -6.78
C ILE A 98 -8.00 -15.18 -8.09
N GLY A 99 -6.68 -15.17 -8.23
CA GLY A 99 -5.99 -14.68 -9.42
C GLY A 99 -6.03 -15.69 -10.57
N HIS A 100 -7.11 -15.71 -11.38
CA HIS A 100 -7.19 -16.61 -12.54
C HIS A 100 -5.99 -16.39 -13.48
N ARG A 101 -5.17 -17.44 -13.68
CA ARG A 101 -3.94 -17.43 -14.51
C ARG A 101 -2.88 -16.42 -14.03
N GLY A 102 -2.83 -16.18 -12.73
CA GLY A 102 -1.89 -15.29 -12.07
C GLY A 102 -2.46 -13.93 -11.69
N GLY A 103 -3.68 -13.57 -12.11
CA GLY A 103 -4.34 -12.34 -11.64
C GLY A 103 -3.85 -11.05 -12.30
N GLY A 104 -2.61 -11.00 -12.84
CA GLY A 104 -2.06 -9.98 -13.76
C GLY A 104 -2.86 -9.66 -15.03
N THR A 105 -3.88 -10.46 -15.30
CA THR A 105 -4.49 -10.68 -16.63
C THR A 105 -4.58 -9.49 -17.60
N LEU A 106 -4.41 -9.80 -18.88
CA LEU A 106 -4.57 -8.93 -20.06
C LEU A 106 -3.53 -7.80 -20.21
N GLN A 107 -2.73 -7.48 -19.20
CA GLN A 107 -1.50 -6.69 -19.36
C GLN A 107 -0.22 -7.43 -18.99
N PHE A 108 -0.33 -8.57 -18.30
CA PHE A 108 0.78 -9.47 -18.03
C PHE A 108 0.56 -10.81 -18.73
N PRO A 109 1.63 -11.46 -19.25
CA PRO A 109 1.54 -12.79 -19.85
C PRO A 109 0.92 -13.79 -18.86
N GLU A 110 -0.05 -14.58 -19.32
CA GLU A 110 -0.73 -15.56 -18.48
C GLU A 110 0.19 -16.72 -18.08
N HIS A 111 -0.06 -17.30 -16.89
CA HIS A 111 0.72 -18.43 -16.34
C HIS A 111 2.23 -18.17 -16.24
N THR A 112 2.62 -16.92 -16.00
CA THR A 112 4.02 -16.57 -15.74
C THR A 112 4.19 -16.04 -14.32
N ALA A 113 5.42 -16.11 -13.80
CA ALA A 113 5.77 -15.62 -12.48
C ALA A 113 5.39 -14.13 -12.32
N GLU A 114 5.61 -13.33 -13.36
CA GLU A 114 5.30 -11.91 -13.38
C GLU A 114 3.80 -11.64 -13.24
N SER A 115 2.95 -12.46 -13.87
CA SER A 115 1.50 -12.36 -13.70
C SER A 115 1.10 -12.69 -12.27
N HIS A 116 1.62 -13.78 -11.69
CA HIS A 116 1.35 -14.15 -10.30
C HIS A 116 1.78 -13.06 -9.31
N GLU A 117 2.96 -12.47 -9.49
CA GLU A 117 3.44 -11.36 -8.68
C GLU A 117 2.58 -10.10 -8.82
N ALA A 118 2.17 -9.79 -10.05
CA ALA A 118 1.26 -8.68 -10.31
C ALA A 118 -0.09 -8.91 -9.62
N GLY A 119 -0.67 -10.11 -9.73
CA GLY A 119 -1.92 -10.47 -9.07
C GLY A 119 -1.87 -10.30 -7.56
N ALA A 120 -0.81 -10.79 -6.92
CA ALA A 120 -0.59 -10.62 -5.48
C ALA A 120 -0.55 -9.14 -5.07
N ARG A 121 0.15 -8.29 -5.84
CA ARG A 121 0.20 -6.82 -5.61
C ARG A 121 -1.14 -6.12 -5.89
N MET A 122 -1.92 -6.65 -6.83
CA MET A 122 -3.24 -6.14 -7.21
C MET A 122 -4.37 -6.61 -6.28
N GLY A 123 -4.07 -7.43 -5.26
CA GLY A 123 -5.03 -7.83 -4.23
C GLY A 123 -5.65 -9.22 -4.41
N ALA A 124 -5.07 -10.08 -5.25
CA ALA A 124 -5.38 -11.52 -5.22
C ALA A 124 -4.85 -12.14 -3.92
N GLY A 125 -5.71 -12.86 -3.20
CA GLY A 125 -5.37 -13.55 -1.96
C GLY A 125 -5.00 -15.02 -2.14
N ILE A 126 -5.34 -15.62 -3.29
CA ILE A 126 -5.06 -17.02 -3.66
C ILE A 126 -4.62 -17.12 -5.11
#